data_AF-A0A969VB28-F1
#
_entry.id   AF-A0A969VB28-F1
#
_cell.length_a   1.000
_cell.length_b   1.000
_cell.length_c   1.000
_cell.angle_alpha   90.00
_cell.angle_beta   90.00
_cell.angle_gamma   90.00
#
_symmetry.space_group_name_H-M   'P 1'
#
loop_
_entity.id
_entity.type
_entity.pdbx_description
1 polymer ?
#
loop_
_entity_poly.entity_id
_entity_poly.type
_entity_poly.pdbx_seq_one_letter_code
_entity_poly.pdbx_strand_id
1 'polypeptide(L)'
;MTDDCWNRIGVGGDRTCSQLKTFIHCRNCPVYSDAGRSLLEQELPEGYLDEWTDLLRSSQGATNAVTTAGTVSVGIFRLSGEWLALPAALFKEVTQISVTHTLPHRSNNILIGLVNIRGEIQLCISLKALLGLESADADRQNVSPVVYERMVVVEREGSRWVFGVDEIYGIHRILPEQVGNVPATVSKVPETYTKGIINWQGQSVCYLDDDLLFYTLNKKIL
;
A
#
# COMPACT_ATOMS: atom_id res chain seq x y z
N MET A 1 -25.02 -28.76 -9.59
CA MET A 1 -23.86 -29.44 -10.20
C MET A 1 -23.64 -28.78 -11.56
N THR A 2 -22.71 -27.83 -11.63
CA THR A 2 -22.54 -26.96 -12.80
C THR A 2 -21.90 -27.74 -13.93
N ASP A 3 -22.47 -27.69 -15.14
CA ASP A 3 -21.96 -28.42 -16.30
C ASP A 3 -20.66 -27.78 -16.81
N ASP A 4 -19.53 -28.36 -16.41
CA ASP A 4 -18.17 -27.91 -16.75
C ASP A 4 -17.75 -28.38 -18.16
N CYS A 5 -18.53 -27.98 -19.17
CA CYS A 5 -18.29 -28.39 -20.55
C CYS A 5 -17.06 -27.70 -21.16
N TRP A 6 -16.67 -26.52 -20.66
CA TRP A 6 -15.55 -25.74 -21.19
C TRP A 6 -14.19 -26.39 -20.93
N ASN A 7 -14.04 -27.13 -19.82
CA ASN A 7 -12.84 -27.89 -19.50
C ASN A 7 -12.77 -29.27 -20.17
N ARG A 8 -13.93 -29.86 -20.53
CA ARG A 8 -13.99 -31.22 -21.11
C ARG A 8 -14.01 -31.23 -22.64
N ILE A 9 -14.99 -30.53 -23.22
CA ILE A 9 -15.25 -30.53 -24.67
C ILE A 9 -15.11 -29.15 -25.31
N GLY A 10 -14.91 -28.10 -24.52
CA GLY A 10 -14.77 -26.72 -24.96
C GLY A 10 -13.31 -26.32 -25.25
N VAL A 11 -13.04 -25.01 -25.17
CA VAL A 11 -11.71 -24.44 -25.48
C VAL A 11 -10.59 -24.96 -24.57
N GLY A 12 -10.91 -25.30 -23.32
CA GLY A 12 -9.97 -25.91 -22.37
C GLY A 12 -9.84 -27.43 -22.49
N GLY A 13 -10.70 -28.08 -23.28
CA GLY A 13 -10.71 -29.52 -23.50
C GLY A 13 -10.37 -29.91 -24.94
N ASP A 14 -11.07 -30.91 -25.47
CA ASP A 14 -10.81 -31.47 -26.81
C ASP A 14 -11.43 -30.67 -27.98
N ARG A 15 -12.12 -29.55 -27.68
CA ARG A 15 -12.78 -28.65 -28.65
C ARG A 15 -13.85 -29.31 -29.53
N THR A 16 -14.43 -30.43 -29.09
CA THR A 16 -15.51 -31.12 -29.82
C THR A 16 -16.90 -30.47 -29.64
N CYS A 17 -17.02 -29.49 -28.73
CA CYS A 17 -18.28 -28.82 -28.43
C CYS A 17 -18.92 -28.15 -29.66
N SER A 18 -20.16 -28.52 -29.97
CA SER A 18 -20.91 -27.99 -31.13
C SER A 18 -21.16 -26.48 -31.06
N GLN A 19 -21.28 -25.93 -29.86
CA GLN A 19 -21.52 -24.50 -29.62
C GLN A 19 -20.33 -23.61 -30.03
N LEU A 20 -19.12 -24.18 -30.16
CA LEU A 20 -17.94 -23.41 -30.60
C LEU A 20 -18.07 -22.90 -32.04
N LYS A 21 -18.85 -23.57 -32.89
CA LYS A 21 -19.12 -23.10 -34.27
C LYS A 21 -19.88 -21.78 -34.30
N THR A 22 -20.71 -21.53 -33.28
CA THR A 22 -21.56 -20.33 -33.19
C THR A 22 -20.88 -19.23 -32.37
N PHE A 23 -20.33 -19.57 -31.21
CA PHE A 23 -19.84 -18.57 -30.24
C PHE A 23 -18.33 -18.32 -30.30
N ILE A 24 -17.59 -19.08 -31.12
CA ILE A 24 -16.14 -18.99 -31.37
C ILE A 24 -15.27 -19.34 -30.13
N HIS A 25 -15.72 -19.00 -28.92
CA HIS A 25 -15.05 -19.27 -27.65
C HIS A 25 -16.06 -19.55 -26.53
N CYS A 26 -15.74 -20.48 -25.61
CA CYS A 26 -16.58 -20.80 -24.45
C CYS A 26 -17.01 -19.60 -23.60
N ARG A 27 -16.16 -18.56 -23.43
CA ARG A 27 -16.49 -17.37 -22.62
C ARG A 27 -17.67 -16.57 -23.17
N ASN A 28 -17.99 -16.75 -24.45
CA ASN A 28 -19.10 -16.08 -25.12
C ASN A 28 -20.35 -16.97 -25.18
N CYS A 29 -20.27 -18.22 -24.69
CA CYS A 29 -21.38 -19.17 -24.72
C CYS A 29 -22.28 -18.97 -23.48
N PRO A 30 -23.61 -18.99 -23.64
CA PRO A 30 -24.55 -18.87 -22.52
C PRO A 30 -24.27 -19.85 -21.37
N VAL A 31 -23.90 -21.10 -21.67
CA VAL A 31 -23.58 -22.12 -20.66
C VAL A 31 -22.46 -21.68 -19.73
N TYR A 32 -21.40 -21.06 -20.26
CA TYR A 32 -20.29 -20.55 -19.46
C TYR A 32 -20.70 -19.32 -18.64
N SER A 33 -21.49 -18.43 -19.25
CA SER A 33 -22.00 -17.23 -18.59
C SER A 33 -22.92 -17.57 -17.41
N ASP A 34 -23.83 -18.54 -17.59
CA ASP A 34 -24.77 -18.97 -16.57
C ASP A 34 -24.05 -19.74 -15.45
N ALA A 35 -23.05 -20.56 -15.80
CA ALA A 35 -22.17 -21.18 -14.81
C ALA A 35 -21.45 -20.14 -13.93
N GLY A 36 -20.92 -19.06 -14.52
CA GLY A 36 -20.30 -17.97 -13.78
C GLY A 36 -21.29 -17.22 -12.88
N ARG A 37 -22.53 -16.99 -13.35
CA ARG A 37 -23.59 -16.37 -12.53
C ARG A 37 -24.00 -17.24 -11.34
N SER A 38 -24.12 -18.56 -11.55
CA SER A 38 -24.48 -19.49 -10.49
C SER A 38 -23.50 -19.49 -9.31
N LEU A 39 -22.23 -19.14 -9.55
CA LEU A 39 -21.23 -18.96 -8.50
C LEU A 39 -21.50 -17.70 -7.65
N LEU A 40 -21.97 -16.62 -8.27
CA LEU A 40 -22.30 -15.37 -7.59
C LEU A 40 -23.62 -15.46 -6.81
N GLU A 41 -24.54 -16.29 -7.28
CA GLU A 41 -25.85 -16.53 -6.67
C GLU A 41 -25.85 -17.74 -5.71
N GLN A 42 -24.66 -18.29 -5.41
CA GLN A 42 -24.54 -19.46 -4.57
C GLN A 42 -25.05 -19.17 -3.14
N GLU A 43 -25.97 -19.99 -2.65
CA GLU A 43 -26.39 -19.95 -1.25
C GLU A 43 -25.21 -20.26 -0.34
N LEU A 44 -25.16 -19.55 0.79
CA LEU A 44 -24.13 -19.75 1.80
C LEU A 44 -24.20 -21.21 2.29
N PRO A 45 -23.06 -21.94 2.30
CA PRO A 45 -23.02 -23.28 2.86
C PRO A 45 -23.52 -23.30 4.30
N GLU A 46 -24.16 -24.40 4.71
CA GLU A 46 -24.61 -24.57 6.08
C GLU A 46 -23.42 -24.47 7.05
N GLY A 47 -23.57 -23.68 8.11
CA GLY A 47 -22.50 -23.41 9.09
C GLY A 47 -21.45 -22.37 8.64
N TYR A 48 -21.49 -21.85 7.41
CA TYR A 48 -20.55 -20.81 6.95
C TYR A 48 -20.62 -19.56 7.85
N LEU A 49 -21.83 -19.08 8.18
CA LEU A 49 -21.98 -17.91 9.05
C LEU A 49 -21.46 -18.17 10.46
N ASP A 50 -21.64 -19.38 11.00
CA ASP A 50 -21.17 -19.75 12.34
C ASP A 50 -19.64 -19.85 12.37
N GLU A 51 -19.02 -20.50 11.39
CA GLU A 51 -17.57 -20.60 11.23
C GLU A 51 -16.93 -19.19 11.11
N TRP A 52 -17.52 -18.32 10.29
CA TRP A 52 -17.06 -16.93 10.17
C TRP A 52 -17.28 -16.12 11.43
N THR A 53 -18.38 -16.33 12.15
CA THR A 53 -18.66 -15.68 13.43
C THR A 53 -17.61 -16.10 14.46
N ASP A 54 -17.26 -17.37 14.52
CA ASP A 54 -16.26 -17.89 15.44
C ASP A 54 -14.85 -17.44 15.07
N LEU A 55 -14.49 -17.37 13.78
CA LEU A 55 -13.23 -16.78 13.33
C LEU A 55 -13.14 -15.29 13.68
N LEU A 56 -14.22 -14.53 13.50
CA LEU A 56 -14.27 -13.11 13.87
C LEU A 56 -14.21 -12.92 15.39
N ARG A 57 -14.87 -13.76 16.18
CA ARG A 57 -14.75 -13.78 17.65
C ARG A 57 -13.33 -14.14 18.10
N SER A 58 -12.72 -15.13 17.47
CA SER A 58 -11.37 -15.60 17.80
C SER A 58 -10.28 -14.59 17.40
N SER A 59 -10.48 -13.88 16.29
CA SER A 59 -9.56 -12.82 15.84
C SER A 59 -9.62 -11.54 16.68
N GLN A 60 -10.63 -11.38 17.55
CA GLN A 60 -10.59 -10.33 18.58
C GLN A 60 -9.42 -10.51 19.57
N GLY A 61 -8.79 -11.70 19.61
CA GLY A 61 -7.60 -11.95 20.43
C GLY A 61 -6.25 -11.62 19.78
N ALA A 62 -6.17 -11.36 18.47
CA ALA A 62 -4.89 -11.20 17.77
C ALA A 62 -4.74 -9.91 16.94
N THR A 63 -5.82 -9.16 16.70
CA THR A 63 -5.75 -7.88 15.99
C THR A 63 -6.61 -6.81 16.65
N ASN A 64 -6.05 -6.15 17.67
CA ASN A 64 -6.34 -4.77 18.05
C ASN A 64 -7.81 -4.32 17.98
N ALA A 65 -8.76 -5.09 18.52
CA ALA A 65 -10.11 -4.59 18.83
C ALA A 65 -10.06 -3.81 20.15
N VAL A 66 -9.24 -2.76 20.17
CA VAL A 66 -9.28 -1.71 21.17
C VAL A 66 -9.82 -0.50 20.44
N THR A 67 -11.15 -0.40 20.37
CA THR A 67 -11.87 0.86 20.24
C THR A 67 -11.74 1.64 21.55
N THR A 68 -10.51 1.91 21.99
CA THR A 68 -10.30 3.01 22.93
C THR A 68 -10.44 4.28 22.10
N ALA A 69 -11.51 5.03 22.37
CA ALA A 69 -11.69 6.36 21.80
C ALA A 69 -10.38 7.14 21.93
N GLY A 70 -9.76 7.49 20.78
CA GLY A 70 -8.52 8.26 20.73
C GLY A 70 -7.33 7.60 20.04
N THR A 71 -7.32 6.31 19.70
CA THR A 71 -6.16 5.70 18.99
C THR A 71 -5.99 6.27 17.57
N VAL A 72 -4.75 6.55 17.16
CA VAL A 72 -4.38 6.95 15.79
C VAL A 72 -3.79 5.75 15.06
N SER A 73 -4.22 5.51 13.82
CA SER A 73 -3.63 4.49 12.95
C SER A 73 -2.55 5.12 12.08
N VAL A 74 -1.35 4.56 12.09
CA VAL A 74 -0.18 5.04 11.35
C VAL A 74 0.39 3.94 10.45
N GLY A 75 0.83 4.28 9.25
CA GLY A 75 1.60 3.40 8.38
C GLY A 75 3.09 3.60 8.66
N ILE A 76 3.77 2.52 9.07
CA ILE A 76 5.21 2.51 9.39
C ILE A 76 5.99 1.98 8.18
N PHE A 77 7.01 2.71 7.77
CA PHE A 77 7.88 2.38 6.66
C PHE A 77 9.32 2.82 6.94
N ARG A 78 10.26 2.26 6.19
CA ARG A 78 11.68 2.59 6.32
C ARG A 78 12.15 3.37 5.10
N LEU A 79 12.98 4.40 5.33
CA LEU A 79 13.54 5.23 4.27
C LEU A 79 14.95 5.66 4.65
N SER A 80 15.93 5.42 3.77
CA SER A 80 17.35 5.69 4.03
C SER A 80 17.83 5.11 5.38
N GLY A 81 17.33 3.94 5.74
CA GLY A 81 17.66 3.27 7.00
C GLY A 81 16.89 3.74 8.24
N GLU A 82 16.14 4.85 8.17
CA GLU A 82 15.35 5.41 9.27
C GLU A 82 13.90 4.92 9.25
N TRP A 83 13.32 4.68 10.43
CA TRP A 83 11.90 4.33 10.56
C TRP A 83 11.03 5.57 10.65
N LEU A 84 10.06 5.67 9.74
CA LEU A 84 9.14 6.80 9.60
C LEU A 84 7.69 6.32 9.68
N ALA A 85 6.80 7.21 10.09
CA ALA A 85 5.37 6.95 10.15
C ALA A 85 4.55 8.13 9.59
N LEU A 86 3.45 7.81 8.91
CA LEU A 86 2.43 8.76 8.47
C LEU A 86 1.04 8.26 8.90
N PRO A 87 0.03 9.13 9.05
CA PRO A 87 -1.34 8.69 9.26
C PRO A 87 -1.77 7.68 8.20
N ALA A 88 -2.32 6.54 8.62
CA ALA A 88 -2.72 5.45 7.72
C ALA A 88 -3.76 5.91 6.69
N ALA A 89 -4.59 6.89 7.03
CA ALA A 89 -5.61 7.47 6.15
C ALA A 89 -5.05 8.11 4.86
N LEU A 90 -3.77 8.49 4.87
CA LEU A 90 -3.11 9.09 3.71
C LEU A 90 -2.68 8.04 2.68
N PHE A 91 -2.44 6.79 3.09
CA PHE A 91 -1.98 5.73 2.21
C PHE A 91 -3.14 5.25 1.33
N LYS A 92 -2.99 5.39 0.01
CA LYS A 92 -3.96 4.90 -0.97
C LYS A 92 -3.53 3.58 -1.58
N GLU A 93 -2.24 3.41 -1.83
CA GLU A 93 -1.72 2.19 -2.44
C GLU A 93 -0.26 1.94 -2.03
N VAL A 94 0.09 0.67 -1.93
CA VAL A 94 1.45 0.16 -1.83
C VAL A 94 1.66 -0.83 -2.96
N THR A 95 2.65 -0.57 -3.81
CA THR A 95 2.92 -1.39 -5.00
C THR A 95 4.41 -1.69 -5.15
N GLN A 96 4.74 -2.60 -6.05
CA GLN A 96 6.13 -2.84 -6.46
C GLN A 96 6.70 -1.60 -7.16
N ILE A 97 8.02 -1.48 -7.15
CA ILE A 97 8.73 -0.41 -7.86
C ILE A 97 8.36 -0.47 -9.34
N SER A 98 7.93 0.67 -9.87
CA SER A 98 7.60 0.87 -11.28
C SER A 98 8.57 1.87 -11.92
N VAL A 99 8.72 1.82 -13.23
CA VAL A 99 9.63 2.73 -13.96
C VAL A 99 9.13 4.16 -13.85
N THR A 100 10.02 5.07 -13.44
CA THR A 100 9.77 6.51 -13.39
C THR A 100 10.33 7.19 -14.63
N HIS A 101 9.53 8.02 -15.30
CA HIS A 101 9.92 8.80 -16.47
C HIS A 101 10.15 10.27 -16.09
N THR A 102 11.35 10.78 -16.33
CA THR A 102 11.71 12.17 -15.99
C THR A 102 10.94 13.18 -16.85
N LEU A 103 10.56 14.30 -16.24
CA LEU A 103 9.95 15.43 -16.94
C LEU A 103 11.01 16.43 -17.41
N PRO A 104 11.12 16.69 -18.74
CA PRO A 104 12.03 17.71 -19.25
C PRO A 104 11.74 19.08 -18.65
N HIS A 105 12.80 19.86 -18.37
CA HIS A 105 12.71 21.24 -17.87
C HIS A 105 12.04 21.43 -16.50
N ARG A 106 11.73 20.33 -15.79
CA ARG A 106 11.04 20.33 -14.49
C ARG A 106 11.71 19.42 -13.45
N SER A 107 13.01 19.17 -13.57
CA SER A 107 13.76 18.38 -12.60
C SER A 107 14.28 19.26 -11.45
N ASN A 108 13.81 19.01 -10.22
CA ASN A 108 14.51 19.38 -8.99
C ASN A 108 14.89 18.09 -8.24
N ASN A 109 15.63 18.16 -7.14
CA ASN A 109 16.03 16.96 -6.39
C ASN A 109 14.85 16.20 -5.76
N ILE A 110 13.68 16.85 -5.62
CA ILE A 110 12.47 16.27 -5.04
C ILE A 110 11.60 15.62 -6.11
N LEU A 111 11.42 16.20 -7.30
CA LEU A 111 10.60 15.63 -8.36
C LEU A 111 11.44 14.69 -9.23
N ILE A 112 11.18 13.39 -9.10
CA ILE A 112 11.83 12.35 -9.90
C ILE A 112 11.22 12.33 -11.31
N GLY A 113 9.90 12.48 -11.41
CA GLY A 113 9.19 12.50 -12.69
C GLY A 113 7.76 11.99 -12.58
N LEU A 114 7.34 11.19 -13.57
CA LEU A 114 6.03 10.57 -13.68
C LEU A 114 6.14 9.06 -13.55
N VAL A 115 5.13 8.43 -12.94
CA VAL A 115 5.01 6.98 -12.83
C VAL A 115 3.59 6.54 -13.14
N ASN A 116 3.46 5.38 -13.78
CA ASN A 116 2.16 4.76 -14.02
C ASN A 116 1.82 3.83 -12.85
N ILE A 117 0.74 4.14 -12.14
CA ILE A 117 0.16 3.28 -11.10
C ILE A 117 -1.22 2.85 -11.58
N ARG A 118 -1.37 1.56 -11.91
CA ARG A 118 -2.63 0.94 -12.36
C ARG A 118 -3.35 1.67 -13.51
N GLY A 119 -2.60 2.23 -14.45
CA GLY A 119 -3.13 2.96 -15.61
C GLY A 119 -3.31 4.46 -15.39
N GLU A 120 -3.01 4.98 -14.20
CA GLU A 120 -3.05 6.40 -13.88
C GLU A 120 -1.62 6.96 -13.81
N ILE A 121 -1.38 8.09 -14.47
CA ILE A 121 -0.09 8.78 -14.43
C ILE A 121 -0.04 9.71 -13.22
N GLN A 122 0.93 9.50 -12.33
CA GLN A 122 1.07 10.25 -11.08
C GLN A 122 2.48 10.84 -10.93
N LEU A 123 2.60 11.91 -10.14
CA LEU A 123 3.87 12.56 -9.84
C LEU A 123 4.67 11.71 -8.85
N CYS A 124 5.89 11.34 -9.25
CA CYS A 124 6.83 10.60 -8.43
C CYS A 124 7.88 11.54 -7.82
N ILE A 125 8.04 11.47 -6.50
CA ILE A 125 8.90 12.33 -5.72
C ILE A 125 9.92 11.52 -4.89
N SER A 126 11.06 12.14 -4.62
CA SER A 126 12.10 11.66 -3.73
C SER A 126 11.81 12.17 -2.33
N LEU A 127 11.18 11.31 -1.51
CA LEU A 127 10.90 11.66 -0.12
C LEU A 127 12.20 11.86 0.67
N LYS A 128 13.26 11.11 0.35
CA LYS A 128 14.59 11.29 0.95
C LYS A 128 15.16 12.68 0.68
N ALA A 129 15.01 13.21 -0.54
CA ALA A 129 15.50 14.55 -0.89
C ALA A 129 14.67 15.65 -0.20
N LEU A 130 13.36 15.42 -0.07
CA LEU A 130 12.47 16.33 0.65
C LEU A 130 12.82 16.42 2.15
N LEU A 131 13.11 15.27 2.76
CA LEU A 131 13.47 15.15 4.17
C LEU A 131 14.97 15.39 4.44
N GLY A 132 15.80 15.64 3.43
CA GLY A 132 17.24 15.86 3.60
C GLY A 132 18.04 14.62 4.03
N LEU A 133 17.54 13.41 3.75
CA LEU A 133 18.14 12.13 4.15
C LEU A 133 19.20 11.61 3.16
N GLU A 134 19.77 12.48 2.32
CA GLU A 134 20.69 12.10 1.24
C GLU A 134 22.09 11.67 1.74
N SER A 135 22.44 11.95 3.00
CA SER A 135 23.79 11.72 3.54
C SER A 135 24.06 10.30 4.08
N ALA A 136 23.16 9.33 3.87
CA ALA A 136 23.27 7.98 4.46
C ALA A 136 23.75 6.87 3.50
N ASP A 137 24.26 7.19 2.31
CA ASP A 137 24.85 6.19 1.39
C ASP A 137 26.19 5.59 1.88
N ALA A 138 26.70 6.01 3.05
CA ALA A 138 27.98 5.56 3.58
C ALA A 138 27.95 4.20 4.31
N ASP A 139 26.79 3.58 4.55
CA ASP A 139 26.72 2.38 5.42
C ASP A 139 25.88 1.22 4.87
N ARG A 140 25.88 1.02 3.54
CA ARG A 140 25.32 -0.21 2.91
C ARG A 140 26.07 -1.50 3.28
N GLN A 141 27.02 -1.46 4.22
CA GLN A 141 27.85 -2.62 4.59
C GLN A 141 27.33 -3.42 5.79
N ASN A 142 26.29 -2.97 6.50
CA ASN A 142 25.71 -3.77 7.57
C ASN A 142 24.19 -3.60 7.67
N VAL A 143 23.45 -4.67 7.36
CA VAL A 143 22.20 -5.16 8.01
C VAL A 143 21.25 -5.81 6.98
N SER A 144 21.06 -7.12 7.15
CA SER A 144 20.02 -8.05 6.65
C SER A 144 19.77 -8.22 5.14
N PRO A 145 19.64 -9.48 4.65
CA PRO A 145 19.44 -9.78 3.25
C PRO A 145 17.97 -9.58 2.87
N VAL A 146 17.72 -8.89 1.76
CA VAL A 146 16.40 -8.64 1.13
C VAL A 146 15.58 -7.51 1.77
N VAL A 147 15.87 -6.28 1.32
CA VAL A 147 14.99 -5.12 1.46
C VAL A 147 14.03 -5.12 0.27
N TYR A 148 12.72 -5.18 0.52
CA TYR A 148 11.70 -5.18 -0.54
C TYR A 148 11.22 -3.76 -0.83
N GLU A 149 11.95 -3.06 -1.69
CA GLU A 149 11.59 -1.71 -2.10
C GLU A 149 10.14 -1.65 -2.61
N ARG A 150 9.39 -0.63 -2.17
CA ARG A 150 8.00 -0.40 -2.56
C ARG A 150 7.80 1.04 -3.03
N MET A 151 6.82 1.23 -3.89
CA MET A 151 6.23 2.55 -4.12
C MET A 151 4.99 2.72 -3.25
N VAL A 152 4.90 3.90 -2.64
CA VAL A 152 3.78 4.32 -1.82
C VAL A 152 3.06 5.45 -2.52
N VAL A 153 1.75 5.30 -2.65
CA VAL A 153 0.85 6.37 -3.08
C VAL A 153 0.19 6.95 -1.86
N VAL A 154 0.41 8.24 -1.64
CA VAL A 154 -0.26 9.01 -0.58
C VAL A 154 -1.15 10.09 -1.19
N GLU A 155 -2.24 10.42 -0.50
CA GLU A 155 -3.16 11.45 -0.96
C GLU A 155 -3.74 12.22 0.22
N ARG A 156 -3.84 13.54 0.02
CA ARG A 156 -4.51 14.44 0.94
C ARG A 156 -5.19 15.56 0.16
N GLU A 157 -6.46 15.84 0.48
CA GLU A 157 -7.22 16.95 -0.13
C GLU A 157 -7.17 16.96 -1.67
N GLY A 158 -7.13 15.77 -2.29
CA GLY A 158 -7.02 15.59 -3.75
C GLY A 158 -5.62 15.72 -4.32
N SER A 159 -4.62 16.17 -3.55
CA SER A 159 -3.21 16.13 -3.95
C SER A 159 -2.65 14.73 -3.73
N ARG A 160 -2.22 14.06 -4.81
CA ARG A 160 -1.66 12.70 -4.77
C ARG A 160 -0.19 12.69 -5.16
N TRP A 161 0.61 11.95 -4.39
CA TRP A 161 2.05 11.85 -4.55
C TRP A 161 2.52 10.40 -4.43
N VAL A 162 3.52 10.03 -5.23
CA VAL A 162 4.14 8.70 -5.20
C VAL A 162 5.59 8.81 -4.79
N PHE A 163 6.06 8.00 -3.86
CA PHE A 163 7.47 7.93 -3.51
C PHE A 163 7.93 6.49 -3.24
N GLY A 164 9.22 6.23 -3.48
CA GLY A 164 9.85 4.97 -3.11
C GLY A 164 10.21 4.93 -1.63
N VAL A 165 10.13 3.75 -1.03
CA VAL A 165 10.58 3.44 0.33
C VAL A 165 11.38 2.14 0.33
N ASP A 166 12.28 2.00 1.29
CA ASP A 166 13.13 0.81 1.43
C ASP A 166 12.24 -0.41 1.76
N GLU A 167 11.34 -0.26 2.73
CA GLU A 167 10.38 -1.30 3.09
C GLU A 167 9.15 -0.70 3.79
N ILE A 168 8.04 -1.44 3.76
CA ILE A 168 6.83 -1.11 4.51
C ILE A 168 6.57 -2.21 5.51
N TYR A 169 6.53 -1.83 6.78
CA TYR A 169 6.17 -2.76 7.85
C TYR A 169 4.65 -3.01 7.85
N GLY A 170 3.86 -1.94 7.77
CA GLY A 170 2.40 -2.01 7.73
C GLY A 170 1.72 -0.97 8.61
N ILE A 171 0.44 -1.21 8.89
CA ILE A 171 -0.38 -0.31 9.70
C ILE A 171 -0.27 -0.71 11.18
N HIS A 172 0.00 0.28 12.03
CA HIS A 172 0.03 0.12 13.48
C HIS A 172 -0.92 1.13 14.15
N ARG A 173 -1.56 0.71 15.24
CA ARG A 173 -2.40 1.58 16.07
C ARG A 173 -1.61 2.03 17.28
N ILE A 174 -1.61 3.33 17.52
CA ILE A 174 -0.94 3.96 18.64
C ILE A 174 -1.92 4.82 19.43
N LEU A 175 -1.65 4.98 20.71
CA LEU A 175 -2.32 6.00 21.53
C LEU A 175 -1.64 7.36 21.30
N PRO A 176 -2.38 8.48 21.28
CA PRO A 176 -1.79 9.81 21.11
C PRO A 176 -0.71 10.11 22.15
N GLU A 177 -0.88 9.59 23.37
CA GLU A 177 0.09 9.72 24.47
C GLU A 177 1.43 9.02 24.20
N GLN A 178 1.47 8.06 23.27
CA GLN A 178 2.70 7.38 22.86
C GLN A 178 3.52 8.19 21.85
N VAL A 179 2.93 9.27 21.30
CA VAL A 179 3.66 10.22 20.47
C VAL A 179 4.42 11.15 21.41
N GLY A 180 5.67 10.78 21.70
CA GLY A 180 6.56 11.58 22.53
C GLY A 180 7.07 12.82 21.79
N ASN A 181 7.56 13.80 22.56
CA ASN A 181 8.22 14.98 22.01
C ASN A 181 9.47 14.58 21.21
N VAL A 182 9.77 15.34 20.16
CA VAL A 182 10.98 15.16 19.33
C VAL A 182 12.21 15.44 20.21
N PRO A 183 13.07 14.45 20.50
CA PRO A 183 14.34 14.70 21.16
C PRO A 183 15.28 15.37 20.15
N ALA A 184 15.90 16.48 20.55
CA ALA A 184 16.77 17.33 19.73
C ALA A 184 18.04 16.63 19.16
N THR A 185 18.23 15.34 19.45
CA THR A 185 19.45 14.57 19.14
C THR A 185 19.20 13.24 18.42
N VAL A 186 17.95 12.84 18.17
CA VAL A 186 17.64 11.46 17.75
C VAL A 186 17.23 11.32 16.29
N SER A 187 16.78 12.39 15.61
CA SER A 187 16.29 12.28 14.23
C SER A 187 17.26 12.89 13.21
N LYS A 188 17.57 12.13 12.16
CA LYS A 188 18.23 12.66 10.94
C LYS A 188 17.25 13.44 10.06
N VAL A 189 15.95 13.34 10.32
CA VAL A 189 14.93 14.16 9.67
C VAL A 189 14.91 15.52 10.37
N PRO A 190 14.86 16.64 9.62
CA PRO A 190 14.69 17.96 10.21
C PRO A 190 13.49 17.96 11.16
N GLU A 191 13.66 18.53 12.37
CA GLU A 191 12.60 18.65 13.37
C GLU A 191 11.30 19.22 12.77
N THR A 192 11.42 20.08 11.77
CA THR A 192 10.30 20.69 11.05
C THR A 192 9.30 19.68 10.50
N TYR A 193 9.75 18.52 9.98
CA TYR A 193 8.84 17.52 9.40
C TYR A 193 8.40 16.44 10.39
N THR A 194 8.69 16.59 11.68
CA THR A 194 8.39 15.55 12.69
C THR A 194 7.37 16.06 13.70
N LYS A 195 6.17 15.45 13.71
CA LYS A 195 5.12 15.68 14.73
C LYS A 195 5.49 15.09 16.09
N GLY A 196 6.27 14.02 16.11
CA GLY A 196 6.76 13.38 17.34
C GLY A 196 7.51 12.08 17.08
N ILE A 197 7.90 11.40 18.15
CA ILE A 197 8.54 10.08 18.08
C ILE A 197 7.64 9.03 18.73
N ILE A 198 7.48 7.91 18.04
CA ILE A 198 6.76 6.74 18.52
C ILE A 198 7.81 5.67 18.86
N ASN A 199 7.70 5.04 20.03
CA ASN A 199 8.48 3.85 20.33
C ASN A 199 7.72 2.61 19.84
N TRP A 200 8.28 1.92 18.86
CA TRP A 200 7.69 0.72 18.26
C TRP A 200 8.73 -0.40 18.24
N GLN A 201 8.44 -1.53 18.90
CA GLN A 201 9.36 -2.69 19.02
C GLN A 201 10.77 -2.33 19.53
N GLY A 202 10.89 -1.31 20.38
CA GLY A 202 12.19 -0.82 20.88
C GLY A 202 12.96 0.02 19.87
N GLN A 203 12.37 0.35 18.72
CA GLN A 203 12.89 1.28 17.73
C GLN A 203 12.17 2.63 17.83
N SER A 204 12.92 3.70 17.61
CA SER A 204 12.37 5.05 17.48
C SER A 204 11.85 5.26 16.06
N VAL A 205 10.55 5.56 15.93
CA VAL A 205 9.89 5.84 14.65
C VAL A 205 9.52 7.32 14.62
N CYS A 206 10.00 8.05 13.62
CA CYS A 206 9.66 9.47 13.45
C CYS A 206 8.27 9.60 12.83
N TYR A 207 7.33 10.15 13.59
CA TYR A 207 5.99 10.46 13.10
C TYR A 207 6.02 11.77 12.33
N LEU A 208 5.78 11.70 11.01
CA LEU A 208 5.93 12.84 10.13
C LEU A 208 4.75 13.80 10.24
N ASP A 209 5.05 15.09 10.11
CA ASP A 209 4.06 16.14 9.95
C ASP A 209 3.48 16.11 8.54
N ASP A 210 2.33 15.46 8.38
CA ASP A 210 1.66 15.37 7.09
C ASP A 210 1.13 16.72 6.57
N ASP A 211 0.73 17.66 7.45
CA ASP A 211 0.30 19.00 7.03
C ASP A 211 1.44 19.73 6.33
N LEU A 212 2.59 19.77 6.99
CA LEU A 212 3.76 20.45 6.46
C LEU A 212 4.35 19.71 5.24
N LEU A 213 4.33 18.39 5.26
CA LEU A 213 4.82 17.57 4.16
C LEU A 213 4.06 17.88 2.86
N PHE A 214 2.73 17.83 2.90
CA PHE A 214 1.89 18.11 1.74
C PHE A 214 1.94 19.58 1.33
N TYR A 215 1.97 20.52 2.29
CA TYR A 215 2.16 21.94 2.00
C TYR A 215 3.46 22.18 1.21
N THR A 216 4.56 21.55 1.65
CA THR A 216 5.87 21.73 1.02
C THR A 216 5.93 21.08 -0.36
N LEU A 217 5.34 19.89 -0.52
CA LEU A 217 5.24 19.21 -1.82
C LEU A 217 4.49 20.08 -2.83
N ASN A 218 3.31 20.57 -2.45
CA ASN A 218 2.50 21.45 -3.29
C ASN A 218 3.28 22.72 -3.67
N LYS A 219 3.95 23.37 -2.71
CA LYS A 219 4.71 24.61 -2.97
C LYS A 219 5.97 24.43 -3.82
N LYS A 220 6.67 23.30 -3.70
CA LYS A 220 7.95 23.07 -4.40
C LYS A 220 7.80 22.46 -5.78
N ILE A 221 6.64 21.87 -6.10
CA ILE A 221 6.43 21.10 -7.33
C ILE A 221 5.39 21.75 -8.25
N LEU A 222 4.26 22.21 -7.71
CA LEU A 222 3.23 22.91 -8.47
C LEU A 222 3.61 24.38 -8.66
#